data_AF-A0A3S4UW53-F1
#
_entry.id   AF-A0A3S4UW53-F1
#
_cell.length_a   1.000
_cell.length_b   1.000
_cell.length_c   1.000
_cell.angle_alpha   90.00
_cell.angle_beta   90.00
_cell.angle_gamma   90.00
#
_symmetry.space_group_name_H-M   'P 1'
#
loop_
_entity.id
_entity.type
_entity.pdbx_description
1 polymer ?
#
loop_
_entity_poly.entity_id
_entity_poly.type
_entity_poly.pdbx_seq_one_letter_code
_entity_poly.pdbx_strand_id
1 'polypeptide(L)'
;MGHALLAEHLRRWSAPSRPSLRRVRYLHPRSLVGAGLALTPETEGLAAQAEARARAVNASPDLVRIGRFLLRSEAIASSRIEGIAPSAHKIALAELGQQEEIKGLSEQARSVAHNMTLVRGAVEELSDSRPMTCEHLVALHRSLLPGSPEHHGIRVVQNWLGGSSYQPLDADFVPPPADSLPPLIDDLLEYLNGAIHGREAERQCCTEHAWDRTRCMDRVLPQSRHDRLRSGGADFR
;
A
#
# COMPACT_ATOMS: atom_id res chain seq x y z
N MET A 1 48.49 29.63 43.27
CA MET A 1 48.70 28.19 43.04
C MET A 1 47.38 27.56 42.59
N GLY A 2 47.09 27.55 41.29
CA GLY A 2 45.77 27.07 40.82
C GLY A 2 45.54 27.12 39.32
N HIS A 3 46.54 26.79 38.49
CA HIS A 3 46.36 26.74 37.03
C HIS A 3 47.05 25.53 36.34
N ALA A 4 47.52 24.54 37.11
CA ALA A 4 48.32 23.42 36.56
C ALA A 4 47.64 22.04 36.62
N LEU A 5 46.32 21.97 36.82
CA LEU A 5 45.58 20.68 36.94
C LEU A 5 44.39 20.54 35.99
N LEU A 6 44.40 21.22 34.84
CA LEU A 6 43.37 21.04 33.80
C LEU A 6 43.93 20.70 32.40
N ALA A 7 45.23 20.42 32.30
CA ALA A 7 45.89 20.17 31.01
C ALA A 7 46.24 18.69 30.75
N GLU A 8 45.95 17.77 31.68
CA GLU A 8 46.37 16.36 31.57
C GLU A 8 45.22 15.38 31.23
N HIS A 9 43.97 15.83 31.21
CA HIS A 9 42.81 14.96 30.93
C HIS A 9 42.28 15.01 29.48
N LEU A 10 42.99 15.68 28.57
CA LEU A 10 42.61 15.80 27.15
C LEU A 10 43.56 15.05 26.19
N ARG A 11 44.38 14.12 26.69
CA ARG A 11 45.35 13.36 25.88
C ARG A 11 45.02 11.88 25.67
N ARG A 12 43.74 11.50 25.75
CA ARG A 12 43.33 10.12 25.45
C ARG A 12 41.95 10.01 24.81
N TRP A 13 41.64 10.91 23.87
CA TRP A 13 40.55 10.68 22.92
C TRP A 13 41.19 10.45 21.56
N SER A 14 41.40 9.17 21.24
CA SER A 14 41.62 8.77 19.85
C SER A 14 40.47 9.35 19.03
N ALA A 15 40.80 10.07 17.96
CA ALA A 15 39.80 10.58 17.03
C ALA A 15 38.82 9.45 16.68
N PRO A 16 37.49 9.64 16.78
CA PRO A 16 36.56 8.62 16.35
C PRO A 16 36.87 8.34 14.88
N SER A 17 37.12 7.06 14.59
CA SER A 17 37.20 6.53 13.25
C SER A 17 36.11 7.19 12.41
N ARG A 18 36.47 7.78 11.25
CA ARG A 18 35.53 8.38 10.31
C ARG A 18 34.25 7.54 10.30
N PRO A 19 33.06 8.10 10.63
CA PRO A 19 31.85 7.30 10.57
C PRO A 19 31.77 6.77 9.16
N SER A 20 31.83 5.44 9.02
CA SER A 20 31.56 4.78 7.75
C SER A 20 30.23 5.36 7.28
N LEU A 21 30.21 6.10 6.17
CA LEU A 21 28.99 6.66 5.63
C LEU A 21 28.05 5.49 5.31
N ARG A 22 27.17 5.15 6.25
CA ARG A 22 26.17 4.12 6.04
C ARG A 22 25.17 4.69 5.05
N ARG A 23 25.03 4.00 3.92
CA ARG A 23 24.07 4.35 2.88
C ARG A 23 22.68 3.98 3.38
N VAL A 24 21.89 5.00 3.69
CA VAL A 24 20.44 4.85 3.91
C VAL A 24 19.77 4.64 2.56
N ARG A 25 18.89 3.64 2.47
CA ARG A 25 18.08 3.43 1.26
C ARG A 25 16.86 4.35 1.30
N TYR A 26 16.78 5.20 0.27
CA TYR A 26 15.68 6.13 0.07
C TYR A 26 14.92 5.75 -1.20
N LEU A 27 13.59 5.72 -1.11
CA LEU A 27 12.73 5.49 -2.27
C LEU A 27 12.34 6.82 -2.91
N HIS A 28 12.61 6.96 -4.20
CA HIS A 28 12.02 8.01 -5.03
C HIS A 28 10.92 7.37 -5.91
N PRO A 29 9.64 7.50 -5.55
CA PRO A 29 8.56 6.86 -6.29
C PRO A 29 8.47 7.44 -7.70
N ARG A 30 8.21 6.57 -8.66
CA ARG A 30 7.82 6.99 -10.01
C ARG A 30 6.30 7.08 -10.06
N SER A 31 5.80 8.05 -10.83
CA SER A 31 4.36 8.13 -11.14
C SER A 31 3.89 6.82 -11.77
N LEU A 32 2.77 6.32 -11.28
CA LEU A 32 2.08 5.13 -11.75
C LEU A 32 1.25 5.46 -12.99
N VAL A 33 0.67 6.65 -13.05
CA VAL A 33 -0.10 7.10 -14.20
C VAL A 33 0.82 7.27 -15.41
N GLY A 34 0.53 6.52 -16.48
CA GLY A 34 1.38 6.50 -17.68
C GLY A 34 2.68 5.71 -17.52
N ALA A 35 2.87 4.99 -16.42
CA ALA A 35 3.96 4.04 -16.29
C ALA A 35 3.74 2.87 -17.26
N GLY A 36 4.68 2.69 -18.20
CA GLY A 36 4.73 1.50 -19.04
C GLY A 36 5.17 0.28 -18.21
N LEU A 37 4.24 -0.38 -17.53
CA LEU A 37 4.49 -1.66 -16.86
C LEU A 37 4.56 -2.76 -17.92
N ALA A 38 5.74 -2.97 -18.49
CA ALA A 38 6.00 -4.10 -19.38
C ALA A 38 6.31 -5.35 -18.56
N LEU A 39 5.42 -6.33 -18.62
CA LEU A 39 5.66 -7.65 -18.04
C LEU A 39 6.37 -8.55 -19.07
N THR A 40 7.13 -9.52 -18.58
CA THR A 40 7.66 -10.57 -19.48
C THR A 40 6.52 -11.51 -19.90
N PRO A 41 6.58 -12.16 -21.07
CA PRO A 41 5.54 -13.12 -21.48
C PRO A 41 5.28 -14.23 -20.46
N GLU A 42 6.31 -14.66 -19.73
CA GLU A 42 6.17 -15.61 -18.62
C GLU A 42 5.34 -15.02 -17.47
N THR A 43 5.63 -13.78 -17.06
CA THR A 43 4.91 -13.10 -15.98
C THR A 43 3.47 -12.81 -16.36
N GLU A 44 3.21 -12.41 -17.62
CA GLU A 44 1.86 -12.25 -18.16
C GLU A 44 1.09 -13.58 -18.12
N GLY A 45 1.73 -14.67 -18.54
CA GLY A 45 1.13 -16.01 -18.49
C GLY A 45 0.80 -16.46 -17.06
N LEU A 46 1.63 -16.13 -16.08
CA LEU A 46 1.38 -16.42 -14.67
C LEU A 46 0.26 -15.53 -14.10
N ALA A 47 0.25 -14.24 -14.44
CA ALA A 47 -0.80 -13.30 -14.01
C ALA A 47 -2.17 -13.73 -14.55
N ALA A 48 -2.26 -14.08 -15.83
CA ALA A 48 -3.50 -14.57 -16.44
C ALA A 48 -4.01 -15.86 -15.78
N GLN A 49 -3.11 -16.80 -15.45
CA GLN A 49 -3.48 -18.00 -14.71
C GLN A 49 -3.96 -17.69 -13.29
N ALA A 50 -3.31 -16.77 -12.58
CA ALA A 50 -3.70 -16.35 -11.25
C ALA A 50 -5.09 -15.69 -11.27
N GLU A 51 -5.35 -14.80 -12.23
CA GLU A 51 -6.65 -14.17 -12.40
C GLU A 51 -7.76 -15.19 -12.71
N ALA A 52 -7.51 -16.12 -13.63
CA ALA A 52 -8.49 -17.15 -13.97
C ALA A 52 -8.85 -18.00 -12.75
N ARG A 53 -7.86 -18.37 -11.93
CA ARG A 53 -8.07 -19.11 -10.68
C ARG A 53 -8.81 -18.27 -9.64
N ALA A 54 -8.47 -17.00 -9.48
CA ALA A 54 -9.16 -16.10 -8.56
C ALA A 54 -10.64 -15.93 -8.95
N ARG A 55 -10.94 -15.73 -10.24
CA ARG A 55 -12.33 -15.68 -10.75
C ARG A 55 -13.07 -16.98 -10.50
N ALA A 56 -12.44 -18.14 -10.75
CA ALA A 56 -13.06 -19.45 -10.51
C ALA A 56 -13.38 -19.67 -9.03
N VAL A 57 -12.47 -19.28 -8.12
CA VAL A 57 -12.70 -19.35 -6.67
C VAL A 57 -13.83 -18.40 -6.26
N ASN A 58 -13.82 -17.16 -6.75
CA ASN A 58 -14.85 -16.16 -6.42
C ASN A 58 -16.25 -16.53 -6.93
N ALA A 59 -16.34 -17.26 -8.04
CA ALA A 59 -17.60 -17.76 -8.57
C ALA A 59 -18.14 -19.00 -7.82
N SER A 60 -17.31 -19.62 -6.96
CA SER A 60 -17.70 -20.84 -6.25
C SER A 60 -18.68 -20.54 -5.11
N PRO A 61 -19.87 -21.17 -5.07
CA PRO A 61 -20.81 -21.03 -3.96
C PRO A 61 -20.26 -21.59 -2.63
N ASP A 62 -19.20 -22.40 -2.69
CA ASP A 62 -18.53 -22.95 -1.52
C ASP A 62 -17.72 -21.88 -0.78
N LEU A 63 -17.21 -20.88 -1.50
CA LEU A 63 -16.45 -19.77 -0.93
C LEU A 63 -17.28 -19.00 0.09
N VAL A 64 -18.57 -18.78 -0.20
CA VAL A 64 -19.51 -18.13 0.73
C VAL A 64 -19.61 -18.90 2.05
N ARG A 65 -19.56 -20.24 1.99
CA ARG A 65 -19.66 -21.10 3.19
C ARG A 65 -18.40 -21.08 4.06
N ILE A 66 -17.22 -20.94 3.44
CA ILE A 66 -15.94 -20.93 4.16
C ILE A 66 -15.35 -19.54 4.40
N GLY A 67 -15.94 -18.48 3.84
CA GLY A 67 -15.38 -17.13 3.83
C GLY A 67 -15.04 -16.58 5.21
N ARG A 68 -15.89 -16.84 6.22
CA ARG A 68 -15.61 -16.45 7.62
C ARG A 68 -14.36 -17.12 8.19
N PHE A 69 -14.10 -18.37 7.83
CA PHE A 69 -12.89 -19.09 8.27
C PHE A 69 -11.64 -18.59 7.55
N LEU A 70 -11.74 -18.29 6.26
CA LEU A 70 -10.65 -17.73 5.47
C LEU A 70 -10.26 -16.33 5.98
N LEU A 71 -11.23 -15.45 6.20
CA LEU A 71 -10.99 -14.12 6.76
C LEU A 71 -10.34 -14.18 8.14
N ARG A 72 -10.77 -15.11 9.00
CA ARG A 72 -10.15 -15.31 10.31
C ARG A 72 -8.70 -15.81 10.20
N SER A 73 -8.44 -16.71 9.24
CA SER A 73 -7.10 -17.24 9.00
C SER A 73 -6.15 -16.15 8.49
N GLU A 74 -6.63 -15.28 7.60
CA GLU A 74 -5.88 -14.13 7.12
C GLU A 74 -5.59 -13.14 8.25
N ALA A 75 -6.62 -12.74 9.02
CA ALA A 75 -6.44 -11.82 10.13
C ALA A 75 -5.40 -12.32 11.16
N ILE A 76 -5.36 -13.63 11.43
CA ILE A 76 -4.33 -14.26 12.28
C ILE A 76 -2.95 -14.17 11.62
N ALA A 77 -2.85 -14.48 10.33
CA ALA A 77 -1.60 -14.46 9.60
C ALA A 77 -1.02 -13.04 9.53
N SER A 78 -1.83 -12.04 9.15
CA SER A 78 -1.39 -10.64 9.09
C SER A 78 -0.98 -10.14 10.48
N SER A 79 -1.76 -10.44 11.53
CA SER A 79 -1.41 -10.02 12.89
C SER A 79 -0.12 -10.67 13.39
N ARG A 80 0.16 -11.93 13.00
CA ARG A 80 1.40 -12.62 13.34
C ARG A 80 2.62 -11.95 12.70
N ILE A 81 2.49 -11.41 11.50
CA ILE A 81 3.55 -10.62 10.85
C ILE A 81 3.85 -9.37 11.67
N GLU A 82 2.81 -8.73 12.22
CA GLU A 82 2.93 -7.55 13.11
C GLU A 82 3.32 -7.90 14.56
N GLY A 83 3.69 -9.16 14.84
CA GLY A 83 4.09 -9.63 16.18
C GLY A 83 2.93 -9.88 17.15
N ILE A 84 1.69 -9.82 16.69
CA ILE A 84 0.47 -10.02 17.48
C ILE A 84 -0.10 -11.41 17.18
N ALA A 85 0.06 -12.37 18.11
CA ALA A 85 -0.37 -13.77 17.88
C ALA A 85 -1.34 -14.35 18.93
N PRO A 86 -2.59 -13.85 19.03
CA PRO A 86 -3.64 -14.53 19.81
C PRO A 86 -4.03 -15.87 19.18
N SER A 87 -4.60 -16.78 19.97
CA SER A 87 -5.11 -18.05 19.44
C SER A 87 -6.40 -17.85 18.63
N ALA A 88 -6.60 -18.67 17.59
CA ALA A 88 -7.79 -18.61 16.74
C ALA A 88 -9.10 -18.74 17.52
N HIS A 89 -9.11 -19.55 18.58
CA HIS A 89 -10.25 -19.70 19.49
C HIS A 89 -10.57 -18.41 20.25
N LYS A 90 -9.56 -17.71 20.76
CA LYS A 90 -9.75 -16.42 21.45
C LYS A 90 -10.25 -15.34 20.50
N ILE A 91 -9.82 -15.35 19.25
CA ILE A 91 -10.31 -14.41 18.21
C ILE A 91 -11.76 -14.73 17.84
N ALA A 92 -12.12 -16.01 17.71
CA ALA A 92 -13.50 -16.42 17.47
C ALA A 92 -14.44 -16.00 18.60
N LEU A 93 -14.01 -16.17 19.85
CA LEU A 93 -14.73 -15.66 21.02
C LEU A 93 -14.77 -14.13 21.03
N ALA A 94 -13.69 -13.45 20.64
CA ALA A 94 -13.66 -11.99 20.57
C ALA A 94 -14.64 -11.43 19.54
N GLU A 95 -14.81 -12.12 18.42
CA GLU A 95 -15.80 -11.78 17.39
C GLU A 95 -17.24 -11.92 17.92
N LEU A 96 -17.55 -13.02 18.60
CA LEU A 96 -18.84 -13.19 19.30
C LEU A 96 -19.04 -12.12 20.39
N GLY A 97 -17.95 -11.77 21.07
CA GLY A 97 -17.86 -10.72 22.08
C GLY A 97 -18.20 -9.31 21.59
N GLN A 98 -18.29 -9.09 20.27
CA GLN A 98 -18.76 -7.83 19.67
C GLN A 98 -20.28 -7.74 19.61
N GLN A 99 -21.00 -8.86 19.81
CA GLN A 99 -22.46 -8.92 19.80
C GLN A 99 -23.02 -9.30 21.18
N GLU A 100 -22.25 -10.03 21.98
CA GLU A 100 -22.63 -10.50 23.31
C GLU A 100 -21.52 -10.19 24.32
N GLU A 101 -21.87 -9.96 25.60
CA GLU A 101 -20.85 -9.66 26.62
C GLU A 101 -20.09 -10.93 27.04
N ILE A 102 -18.87 -11.10 26.53
CA ILE A 102 -17.99 -12.22 26.88
C ILE A 102 -16.84 -11.74 27.76
N LYS A 103 -16.77 -12.25 28.99
CA LYS A 103 -15.72 -11.93 29.97
C LYS A 103 -14.41 -12.68 29.66
N GLY A 104 -13.27 -12.08 30.02
CA GLY A 104 -11.95 -12.75 29.99
C GLY A 104 -11.22 -12.76 28.63
N LEU A 105 -11.71 -12.03 27.62
CA LEU A 105 -11.01 -11.87 26.35
C LEU A 105 -9.79 -10.96 26.49
N SER A 106 -8.70 -11.27 25.76
CA SER A 106 -7.51 -10.43 25.73
C SER A 106 -7.70 -9.24 24.78
N GLU A 107 -7.05 -8.11 25.08
CA GLU A 107 -7.10 -6.91 24.22
C GLU A 107 -6.58 -7.19 22.81
N GLN A 108 -5.54 -8.01 22.69
CA GLN A 108 -4.98 -8.42 21.40
C GLN A 108 -6.01 -9.20 20.58
N ALA A 109 -6.77 -10.12 21.18
CA ALA A 109 -7.79 -10.87 20.46
C ALA A 109 -8.96 -9.96 20.01
N ARG A 110 -9.34 -8.98 20.83
CA ARG A 110 -10.34 -7.97 20.47
C ARG A 110 -9.88 -7.09 19.32
N SER A 111 -8.63 -6.62 19.36
CA SER A 111 -8.04 -5.80 18.29
C SER A 111 -8.00 -6.55 16.96
N VAL A 112 -7.55 -7.81 16.95
CA VAL A 112 -7.53 -8.63 15.72
C VAL A 112 -8.94 -8.88 15.17
N ALA A 113 -9.90 -9.21 16.04
CA ALA A 113 -11.30 -9.40 15.62
C ALA A 113 -11.94 -8.11 15.10
N HIS A 114 -11.62 -6.96 15.71
CA HIS A 114 -12.08 -5.65 15.26
C HIS A 114 -11.51 -5.28 13.89
N ASN A 115 -10.19 -5.40 13.70
CA ASN A 115 -9.54 -5.14 12.42
C ASN A 115 -10.11 -6.02 11.30
N MET A 116 -10.39 -7.31 11.58
CA MET A 116 -11.02 -8.21 10.61
C MET A 116 -12.40 -7.71 10.16
N THR A 117 -13.26 -7.30 11.10
CA THR A 117 -14.60 -6.78 10.79
C THR A 117 -14.51 -5.46 10.02
N LEU A 118 -13.60 -4.56 10.42
CA LEU A 118 -13.39 -3.27 9.76
C LEU A 118 -12.89 -3.42 8.32
N VAL A 119 -11.83 -4.20 8.10
CA VAL A 119 -11.26 -4.39 6.77
C VAL A 119 -12.29 -5.02 5.83
N ARG A 120 -13.11 -5.97 6.32
CA ARG A 120 -14.22 -6.53 5.53
C ARG A 120 -15.21 -5.45 5.10
N GLY A 121 -15.71 -4.66 6.04
CA GLY A 121 -16.67 -3.58 5.74
C GLY A 121 -16.08 -2.52 4.81
N ALA A 122 -14.81 -2.18 5.01
CA ALA A 122 -14.11 -1.22 4.14
C ALA A 122 -13.91 -1.74 2.72
N VAL A 123 -13.62 -3.04 2.53
CA VAL A 123 -13.54 -3.64 1.19
C VAL A 123 -14.89 -3.56 0.48
N GLU A 124 -16.00 -3.84 1.18
CA GLU A 124 -17.35 -3.70 0.62
C GLU A 124 -17.64 -2.24 0.22
N GLU A 125 -17.42 -1.29 1.13
CA GLU A 125 -17.64 0.15 0.90
C GLU A 125 -16.77 0.70 -0.24
N LEU A 126 -15.48 0.36 -0.26
CA LEU A 126 -14.54 0.82 -1.29
C LEU A 126 -14.79 0.17 -2.66
N SER A 127 -15.35 -1.03 -2.70
CA SER A 127 -15.70 -1.71 -3.96
C SER A 127 -16.86 -1.02 -4.66
N ASP A 128 -17.83 -0.52 -3.88
CA ASP A 128 -19.01 0.19 -4.37
C ASP A 128 -18.74 1.69 -4.62
N SER A 129 -17.74 2.26 -3.96
CA SER A 129 -17.37 3.67 -4.08
C SER A 129 -16.49 3.94 -5.30
N ARG A 130 -17.08 4.47 -6.37
CA ARG A 130 -16.35 4.97 -7.55
C ARG A 130 -16.71 6.43 -7.86
N PRO A 131 -15.72 7.34 -7.99
CA PRO A 131 -14.29 7.13 -7.82
C PRO A 131 -13.87 6.98 -6.34
N MET A 132 -12.80 6.23 -6.10
CA MET A 132 -12.13 6.19 -4.80
C MET A 132 -11.39 7.50 -4.55
N THR A 133 -11.53 8.08 -3.35
CA THR A 133 -10.93 9.36 -2.98
C THR A 133 -9.94 9.20 -1.82
N CYS A 134 -9.14 10.24 -1.57
CA CYS A 134 -8.25 10.29 -0.40
C CYS A 134 -9.05 10.24 0.91
N GLU A 135 -10.27 10.78 0.93
CA GLU A 135 -11.14 10.73 2.11
C GLU A 135 -11.51 9.29 2.48
N HIS A 136 -11.76 8.42 1.50
CA HIS A 136 -12.01 7.01 1.76
C HIS A 136 -10.78 6.31 2.36
N LEU A 137 -9.57 6.60 1.87
CA LEU A 137 -8.32 6.06 2.43
C LEU A 137 -8.11 6.53 3.88
N VAL A 138 -8.37 7.81 4.16
CA VAL A 138 -8.24 8.36 5.51
C VAL A 138 -9.32 7.78 6.43
N ALA A 139 -10.55 7.60 5.96
CA ALA A 139 -11.63 6.98 6.73
C ALA A 139 -11.27 5.53 7.14
N LEU A 140 -10.74 4.74 6.19
CA LEU A 140 -10.23 3.41 6.48
C LEU A 140 -9.10 3.47 7.52
N HIS A 141 -8.13 4.37 7.36
CA HIS A 141 -7.04 4.53 8.32
C HIS A 141 -7.54 4.87 9.74
N ARG A 142 -8.51 5.77 9.86
CA ARG A 142 -9.13 6.13 11.15
C ARG A 142 -9.79 4.93 11.82
N SER A 143 -10.48 4.10 11.02
CA SER A 143 -11.16 2.91 11.53
C SER A 143 -10.18 1.91 12.13
N LEU A 144 -8.99 1.73 11.53
CA LEU A 144 -7.96 0.80 11.99
C LEU A 144 -7.26 1.24 13.29
N LEU A 145 -7.28 2.54 13.61
CA LEU A 145 -6.59 3.12 14.76
C LEU A 145 -7.55 3.92 15.66
N PRO A 146 -8.61 3.31 16.22
CA PRO A 146 -9.63 4.05 16.96
C PRO A 146 -9.08 4.69 18.25
N GLY A 147 -8.00 4.14 18.82
CA GLY A 147 -7.36 4.63 20.04
C GLY A 147 -6.22 5.63 19.85
N SER A 148 -5.91 6.01 18.60
CA SER A 148 -4.75 6.86 18.27
C SER A 148 -5.12 7.95 17.25
N PRO A 149 -5.99 8.90 17.62
CA PRO A 149 -6.43 9.98 16.72
C PRO A 149 -5.29 10.86 16.21
N GLU A 150 -4.18 10.97 16.95
CA GLU A 150 -2.98 11.69 16.57
C GLU A 150 -2.29 11.13 15.32
N HIS A 151 -2.54 9.87 14.97
CA HIS A 151 -1.98 9.23 13.79
C HIS A 151 -2.91 9.29 12.58
N HIS A 152 -4.13 9.83 12.72
CA HIS A 152 -5.11 9.83 11.64
C HIS A 152 -4.70 10.76 10.49
N GLY A 153 -4.97 10.32 9.25
CA GLY A 153 -4.67 11.10 8.05
C GLY A 153 -3.33 10.73 7.39
N ILE A 154 -2.86 11.62 6.51
CA ILE A 154 -1.56 11.51 5.85
C ILE A 154 -0.50 12.04 6.81
N ARG A 155 0.62 11.32 6.97
CA ARG A 155 1.71 11.74 7.87
C ARG A 155 2.24 13.12 7.48
N VAL A 156 2.47 13.95 8.49
CA VAL A 156 3.13 15.27 8.36
C VAL A 156 4.57 15.26 8.91
N VAL A 157 4.97 14.15 9.54
CA VAL A 157 6.33 13.94 10.08
C VAL A 157 6.96 12.74 9.37
N GLN A 158 8.27 12.82 9.12
CA GLN A 158 9.04 11.73 8.51
C GLN A 158 9.05 10.50 9.43
N ASN A 159 8.68 9.35 8.89
CA ASN A 159 8.89 8.04 9.50
C ASN A 159 10.07 7.31 8.85
N TRP A 160 10.47 6.18 9.43
CA TRP A 160 11.46 5.27 8.85
C TRP A 160 11.25 3.85 9.39
N LEU A 161 11.81 2.86 8.71
CA LEU A 161 11.76 1.44 9.10
C LEU A 161 13.13 0.99 9.57
N GLY A 162 13.17 0.30 10.71
CA GLY A 162 14.40 -0.17 11.34
C GLY A 162 15.20 0.93 12.05
N GLY A 163 16.22 0.55 12.82
CA GLY A 163 17.09 1.49 13.53
C GLY A 163 16.47 2.11 14.79
N SER A 164 16.90 3.32 15.13
CA SER A 164 16.51 4.06 16.34
C SER A 164 15.22 4.86 16.12
N SER A 165 14.38 5.00 17.14
CA SER A 165 13.18 5.88 17.10
C SER A 165 13.50 7.38 17.10
N TYR A 166 14.77 7.78 17.27
CA TYR A 166 15.17 9.18 17.34
C TYR A 166 15.88 9.71 16.09
N GLN A 167 16.49 8.83 15.30
CA GLN A 167 17.22 9.24 14.10
C GLN A 167 17.21 8.16 13.02
N PRO A 168 17.14 8.55 11.73
CA PRO A 168 17.11 7.61 10.61
C PRO A 168 18.50 7.09 10.21
N LEU A 169 19.58 7.46 10.92
CA LEU A 169 20.96 7.11 10.54
C LEU A 169 21.20 5.60 10.47
N ASP A 170 20.51 4.84 11.32
CA ASP A 170 20.56 3.38 11.35
C ASP A 170 19.29 2.73 10.78
N ALA A 171 18.46 3.49 10.05
CA ALA A 171 17.26 2.96 9.43
C ALA A 171 17.59 2.08 8.23
N ASP A 172 16.86 0.97 8.10
CA ASP A 172 16.95 0.08 6.95
C ASP A 172 16.34 0.72 5.70
N PHE A 173 15.31 1.54 5.91
CA PHE A 173 14.57 2.20 4.85
C PHE A 173 13.93 3.51 5.33
N VAL A 174 14.07 4.56 4.51
CA VAL A 174 13.40 5.85 4.72
C VAL A 174 12.41 6.09 3.56
N PRO A 175 11.10 6.11 3.84
CA PRO A 175 10.06 6.45 2.87
C PRO A 175 10.17 7.89 2.36
N PRO A 176 9.42 8.26 1.31
CA PRO A 176 9.36 9.63 0.81
C PRO A 176 9.01 10.66 1.92
N PRO A 177 9.49 11.92 1.81
CA PRO A 177 9.12 13.02 2.69
C PRO A 177 7.62 13.17 2.81
N ALA A 178 7.18 13.65 3.98
CA ALA A 178 5.78 13.94 4.24
C ALA A 178 5.18 14.87 3.16
N ASP A 179 5.89 15.94 2.81
CA ASP A 179 5.43 16.95 1.85
C ASP A 179 5.27 16.42 0.42
N SER A 180 5.95 15.32 0.07
CA SER A 180 5.82 14.71 -1.26
C SER A 180 4.67 13.71 -1.34
N LEU A 181 4.01 13.36 -0.23
CA LEU A 181 2.95 12.35 -0.22
C LEU A 181 1.64 12.77 -0.89
N PRO A 182 1.11 13.99 -0.70
CA PRO A 182 -0.16 14.36 -1.31
C PRO A 182 -0.20 14.08 -2.82
N PRO A 183 0.76 14.56 -3.65
CA PRO A 183 0.72 14.28 -5.08
C PRO A 183 0.96 12.80 -5.43
N LEU A 184 1.65 12.03 -4.57
CA LEU A 184 1.83 10.58 -4.77
C LEU A 184 0.56 9.78 -4.46
N ILE A 185 -0.23 10.22 -3.49
CA ILE A 185 -1.53 9.62 -3.16
C ILE A 185 -2.52 9.93 -4.27
N ASP A 186 -2.50 11.16 -4.80
CA ASP A 186 -3.33 11.54 -5.95
C ASP A 186 -3.01 10.68 -7.18
N ASP A 187 -1.73 10.49 -7.50
CA ASP A 187 -1.27 9.60 -8.59
C ASP A 187 -1.70 8.14 -8.38
N LEU A 188 -1.60 7.62 -7.14
CA LEU A 188 -2.10 6.28 -6.80
C LEU A 188 -3.62 6.17 -6.99
N LEU A 189 -4.38 7.15 -6.52
CA LEU A 189 -5.84 7.16 -6.65
C LEU A 189 -6.28 7.28 -8.10
N GLU A 190 -5.61 8.12 -8.89
CA GLU A 190 -5.85 8.22 -10.33
C GLU A 190 -5.58 6.87 -11.02
N TYR A 191 -4.48 6.22 -10.68
CA TYR A 191 -4.13 4.89 -11.19
C TYR A 191 -5.18 3.83 -10.84
N LEU A 192 -5.59 3.76 -9.57
CA LEU A 192 -6.58 2.78 -9.08
C LEU A 192 -7.96 3.00 -9.73
N ASN A 193 -8.36 4.25 -9.95
CA ASN A 193 -9.63 4.59 -10.60
C ASN A 193 -9.60 4.42 -12.12
N GLY A 194 -8.42 4.55 -12.75
CA GLY A 194 -8.25 4.56 -14.21
C GLY A 194 -8.42 3.19 -14.89
N ALA A 195 -8.39 2.09 -14.13
CA ALA A 195 -8.51 0.73 -14.64
C ALA A 195 -7.48 0.35 -15.74
N ILE A 196 -6.32 1.04 -15.77
CA ILE A 196 -5.33 0.87 -16.84
C ILE A 196 -4.69 -0.53 -16.80
N HIS A 197 -4.58 -1.19 -15.65
CA HIS A 197 -3.92 -2.51 -15.59
C HIS A 197 -4.85 -3.66 -15.17
N GLY A 198 -6.12 -3.38 -14.85
CA GLY A 198 -7.13 -4.41 -14.54
C GLY A 198 -8.03 -4.77 -15.72
N ARG A 199 -8.12 -3.93 -16.76
CA ARG A 199 -8.92 -4.23 -17.97
C ARG A 199 -8.10 -4.81 -19.13
N GLU A 200 -6.77 -4.81 -19.07
CA GLU A 200 -5.94 -5.42 -20.12
C GLU A 200 -6.11 -6.95 -20.16
N ALA A 201 -6.42 -7.58 -19.01
CA ALA A 201 -6.78 -9.01 -18.98
C ALA A 201 -8.18 -9.32 -19.54
N GLU A 202 -9.01 -8.30 -19.81
CA GLU A 202 -10.28 -8.45 -20.55
C GLU A 202 -10.19 -8.04 -22.03
N ARG A 203 -9.05 -7.49 -22.48
CA ARG A 203 -8.82 -7.11 -23.89
C ARG A 203 -7.96 -8.09 -24.69
N GLN A 204 -7.51 -9.18 -24.06
CA GLN A 204 -6.91 -10.34 -24.75
C GLN A 204 -7.98 -11.39 -25.15
N CYS A 205 -9.23 -11.00 -25.38
CA CYS A 205 -10.19 -11.84 -26.12
C CYS A 205 -10.05 -11.64 -27.65
N CYS A 206 -9.19 -10.73 -28.09
CA CYS A 206 -8.90 -10.48 -29.51
C CYS A 206 -7.70 -11.30 -30.05
N THR A 207 -7.39 -12.46 -29.46
CA THR A 207 -6.45 -13.44 -30.05
C THR A 207 -7.10 -14.36 -31.09
N GLU A 208 -8.28 -14.02 -31.60
CA GLU A 208 -8.80 -14.60 -32.83
C GLU A 208 -9.03 -13.49 -33.84
N HIS A 209 -8.25 -13.56 -34.92
CA HIS A 209 -8.18 -12.66 -36.08
C HIS A 209 -7.15 -11.53 -35.97
N ALA A 210 -5.97 -11.85 -36.52
CA ALA A 210 -5.11 -10.90 -37.20
C ALA A 210 -5.93 -9.86 -37.98
N TRP A 211 -5.50 -8.60 -37.94
CA TRP A 211 -5.50 -7.60 -39.02
C TRP A 211 -5.74 -6.16 -38.51
N ASP A 212 -4.80 -5.29 -38.88
CA ASP A 212 -4.80 -3.81 -38.88
C ASP A 212 -4.57 -3.05 -37.55
N ARG A 213 -3.29 -2.81 -37.27
CA ARG A 213 -2.75 -2.07 -36.10
C ARG A 213 -3.04 -0.55 -36.17
N THR A 214 -3.55 -0.03 -37.29
CA THR A 214 -3.62 1.42 -37.56
C THR A 214 -4.94 2.05 -37.10
N ARG A 215 -6.04 1.29 -37.02
CA ARG A 215 -7.37 1.81 -36.62
C ARG A 215 -7.62 1.84 -35.11
N CYS A 216 -6.75 1.22 -34.30
CA CYS A 216 -6.97 1.09 -32.86
C CYS A 216 -6.71 2.40 -32.09
N MET A 217 -5.80 3.24 -32.58
CA MET A 217 -5.42 4.48 -31.87
C MET A 217 -6.49 5.58 -31.94
N ASP A 218 -7.30 5.62 -33.01
CA ASP A 218 -8.29 6.70 -33.23
C ASP A 218 -9.55 6.60 -32.35
N ARG A 219 -9.77 5.48 -31.64
CA ARG A 219 -11.01 5.24 -30.87
C ARG A 219 -10.86 5.34 -29.36
N VAL A 220 -9.64 5.56 -28.85
CA VAL A 220 -9.31 5.46 -27.41
C VAL A 220 -8.91 6.81 -26.79
N LEU A 221 -8.78 7.88 -27.58
CA LEU A 221 -8.56 9.23 -27.06
C LEU A 221 -9.88 10.02 -27.02
N PRO A 222 -10.26 10.65 -25.90
CA PRO A 222 -11.32 11.65 -25.91
C PRO A 222 -10.93 12.78 -26.90
N GLN A 223 -11.89 13.24 -27.71
CA GLN A 223 -11.66 14.21 -28.81
C GLN A 223 -10.90 15.48 -28.38
N SER A 224 -10.93 15.84 -27.08
CA SER A 224 -10.21 16.99 -26.52
C SER A 224 -8.67 16.87 -26.51
N ARG A 225 -8.08 15.70 -26.83
CA ARG A 225 -6.62 15.55 -27.05
C ARG A 225 -6.20 15.62 -28.52
N HIS A 226 -7.13 15.55 -29.49
CA HIS A 226 -6.78 15.69 -30.91
C HIS A 226 -6.36 17.12 -31.27
N ASP A 227 -6.97 18.12 -30.65
CA ASP A 227 -6.71 19.53 -31.00
C ASP A 227 -5.34 20.03 -30.52
N ARG A 228 -4.80 19.48 -29.43
CA ARG A 228 -3.50 19.89 -28.88
C ARG A 228 -2.30 19.27 -29.59
N LEU A 229 -2.49 18.13 -30.26
CA LEU A 229 -1.44 17.46 -31.04
C LEU A 229 -1.44 17.88 -32.52
N ARG A 230 -2.55 18.40 -33.05
CA ARG A 230 -2.63 18.90 -34.43
C ARG A 230 -2.23 20.37 -34.60
N SER A 231 -2.24 21.18 -33.54
CA SER A 231 -1.93 22.62 -33.61
C SER A 231 -0.47 22.99 -33.33
N GLY A 232 0.39 22.03 -32.96
CA GLY A 232 1.81 22.28 -32.64
C GLY A 232 2.80 22.06 -33.80
N GLY A 233 2.33 21.93 -35.04
CA GLY A 233 3.15 21.53 -36.19
C GLY A 233 2.99 22.44 -37.41
N ALA A 234 3.22 23.74 -37.25
CA ALA A 234 3.55 24.63 -38.37
C ALA A 234 4.31 25.84 -37.81
N ASP A 235 5.34 26.26 -38.56
CA ASP A 235 6.22 27.42 -38.36
C ASP A 235 7.32 27.30 -37.31
N PHE A 236 8.46 26.75 -37.74
CA PHE A 236 9.75 27.45 -37.66
C PHE A 236 10.59 27.08 -38.89
N ARG A 237 10.73 28.04 -39.81
CA ARG A 237 11.93 28.20 -40.65
C ARG A 237 12.98 28.96 -39.85
#